data_AF-A0A117I9X9-F1
#
_entry.id   AF-A0A117I9X9-F1
#
_cell.length_a   1.000
_cell.length_b   1.000
_cell.length_c   1.000
_cell.angle_alpha   90.00
_cell.angle_beta   90.00
_cell.angle_gamma   90.00
#
_symmetry.space_group_name_H-M   'P 1'
#
loop_
_entity.id
_entity.type
_entity.pdbx_description
1 polymer ?
#
loop_
_entity_poly.entity_id
_entity_poly.type
_entity_poly.pdbx_seq_one_letter_code
_entity_poly.pdbx_strand_id
1 'polypeptide(L)'
;MSTHIEGMSQPVRCRWCSGIYDLGTVEVTARYIDCSMWKTPCCGHTADDRGETGWKSFSDYERLDRPRPRGPVAYGGRYPWEG
;
A
#
# COMPACT_ATOMS: atom_id res chain seq x y z
N MET A 1 17.23 -13.95 -2.44
CA MET A 1 16.91 -12.51 -2.29
C MET A 1 16.44 -12.32 -0.87
N SER A 2 17.19 -11.61 -0.03
CA SER A 2 16.86 -11.46 1.40
C SER A 2 15.62 -10.59 1.55
N THR A 3 14.53 -11.18 2.03
CA THR A 3 13.23 -10.56 2.30
C THR A 3 13.18 -10.03 3.74
N HIS A 4 14.25 -9.40 4.22
CA HIS A 4 14.29 -8.94 5.61
C HIS A 4 13.43 -7.68 5.76
N ILE A 5 12.30 -7.84 6.46
CA ILE A 5 11.40 -6.75 6.88
C ILE A 5 11.73 -6.24 8.29
N GLU A 6 12.68 -6.88 8.99
CA GLU A 6 13.08 -6.49 10.33
C GLU A 6 13.60 -5.05 10.35
N GLY A 7 13.09 -4.26 11.31
CA GLY A 7 13.43 -2.85 11.45
C GLY A 7 12.63 -1.89 10.55
N MET A 8 11.82 -2.38 9.61
CA MET A 8 10.90 -1.53 8.83
C MET A 8 9.69 -1.15 9.66
N SER A 9 9.35 0.13 9.67
CA SER A 9 8.17 0.65 10.38
C SER A 9 6.85 0.28 9.68
N GLN A 10 6.85 0.30 8.35
CA GLN A 10 5.70 -0.03 7.51
C GLN A 10 6.17 -0.81 6.26
N PRO A 11 6.59 -2.07 6.40
CA PRO A 11 7.06 -2.87 5.27
C PRO A 11 5.97 -3.09 4.22
N VAL A 12 6.28 -2.77 2.97
CA VAL A 12 5.39 -2.95 1.83
C VAL A 12 6.09 -3.61 0.66
N ARG A 13 5.34 -4.36 -0.15
CA ARG A 13 5.79 -4.91 -1.43
C ARG A 13 5.25 -4.06 -2.58
N CYS A 14 6.13 -3.58 -3.44
CA CYS A 14 5.75 -2.88 -4.67
C CYS A 14 5.00 -3.79 -5.63
N ARG A 15 3.88 -3.36 -6.20
CA ARG A 15 3.13 -4.14 -7.20
C ARG A 15 3.75 -4.10 -8.60
N TRP A 16 4.68 -3.18 -8.85
CA TRP A 16 5.32 -2.99 -10.16
C TRP A 16 6.56 -3.84 -10.35
N CYS A 17 7.41 -3.95 -9.32
CA CYS A 17 8.68 -4.70 -9.40
C CYS A 17 8.82 -5.80 -8.34
N SER A 18 7.82 -5.99 -7.47
CA SER A 18 7.88 -6.91 -6.32
C SER A 18 8.96 -6.61 -5.27
N GLY A 19 9.69 -5.50 -5.40
CA GLY A 19 10.66 -5.05 -4.41
C GLY A 19 10.00 -4.66 -3.09
N ILE A 20 10.67 -4.94 -1.98
CA ILE A 20 10.21 -4.61 -0.62
C ILE A 20 10.89 -3.32 -0.17
N TYR A 21 10.12 -2.40 0.42
CA TYR A 21 10.64 -1.17 1.01
C TYR A 21 9.82 -0.75 2.23
N ASP A 22 10.37 0.14 3.07
CA ASP A 22 9.64 0.74 4.18
C ASP A 22 8.81 1.93 3.68
N LEU A 23 7.48 1.85 3.77
CA LEU A 23 6.59 2.94 3.39
C LEU A 23 6.78 4.18 4.28
N GLY A 24 7.22 3.98 5.53
CA GLY A 24 7.48 5.06 6.49
C GLY A 24 8.64 5.97 6.09
N THR A 25 9.56 5.49 5.24
CA THR A 25 10.72 6.28 4.77
C THR A 25 10.48 6.95 3.42
N VAL A 26 9.36 6.66 2.76
CA VAL A 26 9.07 7.24 1.43
C VAL A 26 8.66 8.71 1.55
N GLU A 27 9.33 9.55 0.78
CA GLU A 27 9.08 10.99 0.72
C GLU A 27 8.11 11.36 -0.41
N VAL A 28 7.33 12.41 -0.16
CA VAL A 28 6.45 13.02 -1.17
C VAL A 28 7.29 13.87 -2.11
N THR A 29 7.22 13.59 -3.42
CA THR A 29 7.95 14.32 -4.45
C THR A 29 7.17 15.52 -5.00
N ALA A 30 5.84 15.51 -4.89
CA ALA A 30 4.99 16.64 -5.26
C ALA A 30 3.67 16.60 -4.48
N ARG A 31 3.06 17.77 -4.26
CA ARG A 31 1.73 17.89 -3.65
C ARG A 31 0.83 18.71 -4.57
N TYR A 32 -0.35 18.17 -4.84
CA TYR A 32 -1.43 18.80 -5.58
C TYR A 32 -2.64 19.01 -4.66
N ILE A 33 -3.68 19.65 -5.19
CA ILE A 33 -4.91 19.94 -4.44
C ILE A 33 -5.62 18.64 -4.03
N ASP A 34 -5.56 17.62 -4.89
CA ASP A 34 -6.31 16.38 -4.79
C ASP A 34 -5.46 15.15 -4.47
N CYS A 35 -4.12 15.26 -4.55
CA CYS A 35 -3.22 14.15 -4.26
C CYS A 35 -1.80 14.57 -3.89
N SER A 36 -1.04 13.63 -3.37
CA SER A 36 0.42 13.65 -3.22
C SER A 36 1.04 12.65 -4.17
N MET A 37 2.19 12.98 -4.76
CA MET A 37 2.99 12.05 -5.57
C MET A 37 4.21 11.59 -4.77
N TRP A 38 4.67 10.38 -5.01
CA TRP A 38 5.97 9.89 -4.54
C TRP A 38 6.60 8.94 -5.56
N LYS A 39 7.89 8.64 -5.36
CA LYS A 39 8.59 7.59 -6.11
C LYS A 39 8.81 6.36 -5.22
N THR A 40 8.53 5.19 -5.77
CA THR A 40 8.86 3.92 -5.11
C THR A 40 10.38 3.76 -5.01
N PRO A 41 10.95 3.49 -3.84
CA PRO A 41 12.41 3.39 -3.68
C PRO A 41 13.06 2.25 -4.48
N CYS A 42 12.28 1.19 -4.74
CA CYS A 42 12.77 -0.04 -5.35
C CYS A 42 12.88 0.01 -6.88
N CYS A 43 12.04 0.79 -7.58
CA CYS A 43 12.07 0.87 -9.05
C CYS A 43 11.87 2.27 -9.61
N GLY A 44 11.70 3.29 -8.76
CA GLY A 44 11.47 4.67 -9.20
C GLY A 44 10.10 4.92 -9.83
N HIS A 45 9.19 3.95 -9.81
CA HIS A 45 7.82 4.11 -10.28
C HIS A 45 7.15 5.27 -9.55
N THR A 46 6.43 6.11 -10.30
CA THR A 46 5.73 7.29 -9.78
C THR A 46 4.32 6.90 -9.38
N ALA A 47 4.00 7.06 -8.10
CA ALA A 47 2.73 6.69 -7.49
C ALA A 47 2.03 7.93 -6.90
N ASP A 48 0.71 7.86 -6.75
CA ASP A 48 -0.10 8.95 -6.21
C ASP A 48 -1.31 8.45 -5.41
N ASP A 49 -1.80 9.24 -4.45
CA ASP A 49 -2.92 8.87 -3.57
C ASP A 49 -4.28 9.44 -4.04
N ARG A 50 -4.39 9.82 -5.32
CA ARG A 50 -5.64 10.38 -5.86
C ARG A 50 -6.77 9.36 -5.74
N GLY A 51 -7.90 9.83 -5.21
CA GLY A 51 -9.10 9.00 -5.08
C GLY A 51 -9.07 8.00 -3.92
N GLU A 52 -8.02 8.03 -3.09
CA GLU A 52 -7.94 7.20 -1.88
C GLU A 52 -8.13 8.06 -0.61
N THR A 53 -8.95 7.59 0.32
CA THR A 53 -9.15 8.25 1.63
C THR A 53 -8.06 7.78 2.60
N GLY A 54 -6.82 8.19 2.37
CA GLY A 54 -5.69 7.80 3.21
C GLY A 54 -4.35 8.27 2.64
N TRP A 55 -3.32 8.31 3.50
CA TRP A 55 -1.96 8.64 3.08
C TRP A 55 -1.35 7.44 2.32
N LYS A 56 -0.97 7.65 1.05
CA LYS A 56 -0.32 6.72 0.11
C LYS A 56 -1.17 5.54 -0.39
N SER A 57 -1.38 5.51 -1.70
CA SER A 57 -2.23 4.58 -2.46
C SER A 57 -1.97 3.11 -2.13
N PHE A 58 -3.01 2.35 -1.79
CA PHE A 58 -2.95 0.89 -1.68
C PHE A 58 -2.85 0.21 -3.06
N SER A 59 -3.03 0.98 -4.13
CA SER A 59 -2.98 0.50 -5.51
C SER A 59 -1.56 0.19 -5.99
N ASP A 60 -0.54 0.84 -5.41
CA ASP A 60 0.87 0.71 -5.83
C ASP A 60 1.69 -0.28 -4.99
N TYR A 61 1.16 -0.72 -3.85
CA TYR A 61 1.86 -1.64 -2.95
C TYR A 61 0.91 -2.62 -2.23
N GLU A 62 1.51 -3.60 -1.55
CA GLU A 62 0.85 -4.51 -0.62
C GLU A 62 1.51 -4.36 0.75
N ARG A 63 0.72 -4.12 1.80
CA ARG A 63 1.23 -4.10 3.18
C ARG A 63 1.61 -5.49 3.63
N LEU A 64 2.82 -5.63 4.17
CA LEU A 64 3.34 -6.90 4.70
C LEU A 64 3.19 -6.98 6.22
N ASP A 65 3.00 -5.84 6.89
CA ASP A 65 2.77 -5.72 8.34
C ASP A 65 1.33 -5.99 8.77
N ARG A 66 0.40 -6.09 7.81
CA ARG A 66 -1.01 -6.35 8.08
C ARG A 66 -1.44 -7.62 7.36
N PRO A 67 -2.00 -8.62 8.07
CA PRO A 67 -2.67 -9.71 7.38
C PRO A 67 -3.79 -9.10 6.55
N ARG A 68 -3.89 -9.48 5.26
CA ARG A 68 -5.10 -9.21 4.49
C ARG A 68 -6.28 -9.75 5.32
N PRO A 69 -7.39 -9.01 5.46
CA PRO A 69 -8.55 -9.55 6.16
C PRO A 69 -8.88 -10.92 5.55
N ARG A 70 -8.83 -11.97 6.37
CA ARG A 70 -9.25 -13.31 5.96
C ARG A 70 -10.77 -13.28 5.88
N GLY A 71 -11.29 -12.90 4.72
CA GLY A 71 -12.72 -12.89 4.45
C GLY A 71 -13.02 -12.22 3.12
N PRO A 72 -14.12 -12.59 2.45
CA PRO A 72 -14.57 -11.84 1.30
C PRO A 72 -14.85 -10.40 1.76
N VAL A 73 -14.19 -9.43 1.14
CA VAL A 73 -14.63 -8.04 1.18
C VAL A 73 -15.99 -8.00 0.50
N ALA A 74 -17.04 -8.09 1.31
CA ALA A 74 -18.40 -7.90 0.88
C ALA A 74 -18.63 -6.42 0.54
N TYR A 75 -18.17 -5.98 -0.63
CA TYR A 75 -18.94 -4.97 -1.36
C TYR A 75 -20.20 -5.69 -1.88
N GLY A 76 -21.23 -5.78 -1.04
CA GLY A 76 -22.58 -6.23 -1.42
C GLY A 76 -23.02 -7.66 -1.01
N GLY A 77 -22.33 -8.34 -0.10
CA GLY A 77 -22.70 -9.70 0.35
C GLY A 77 -23.30 -9.74 1.75
N ARG A 78 -24.58 -10.12 1.87
CA ARG A 78 -25.35 -10.30 3.11
C ARG A 78 -24.70 -11.38 4.02
N TYR A 79 -24.72 -11.17 5.34
CA TYR A 79 -24.14 -12.10 6.32
C TYR A 79 -25.00 -13.36 6.52
N PRO A 80 -24.39 -14.53 6.84
CA PRO A 80 -25.09 -15.82 6.92
C PRO A 80 -25.74 -16.13 8.28
N TRP A 81 -25.93 -15.14 9.16
CA TRP A 81 -26.68 -15.32 10.42
C TRP A 81 -28.04 -14.62 10.42
N GLU A 82 -28.53 -14.20 9.25
CA GLU A 82 -29.96 -13.94 9.05
C GLU A 82 -30.65 -15.27 8.75
N GLY A 83 -30.96 -16.00 9.81
CA GLY A 83 -31.72 -17.25 9.84
C GLY A 83 -32.36 -17.44 11.20
#